data_AF-A0A5C6NMU5-F1
#
_entry.id   AF-A0A5C6NMU5-F1
#
_cell.length_a   1.000
_cell.length_b   1.000
_cell.length_c   1.000
_cell.angle_alpha   90.00
_cell.angle_beta   90.00
_cell.angle_gamma   90.00
#
_symmetry.space_group_name_H-M   'P 1'
#
loop_
_entity.id
_entity.type
_entity.pdbx_description
1 polymer ?
#
loop_
_entity_poly.entity_id
_entity_poly.type
_entity_poly.pdbx_seq_one_letter_code
_entity_poly.pdbx_strand_id
1 'polypeptide(L)'
;MRSVCAQAWPTSAVTCLTPVSHLSHTCISLSDEERLCSGLAHLCCHLYVAETLLSFQKKLVLRAVEEDQAGQWSAALSHYCSALEHFVPAIHYETEAQRKDALRQKVSQYVSRAEELKALLASHHRLSFEEARTSTGVLREMSRDQPRLLAALNMASAAIANEENGLIHEALDLYQQCLGELLLVLAAETQGRRRELLHREIKSLMNRAEYTKEQIKMQETQRDASLEPEPLADSVRSCEFLLLILEPGQHM
;
A
#
# COMPACT_ATOMS: atom_id res chain seq x y z
N MET A 1 -16.00 -49.50 -23.96
CA MET A 1 -17.46 -49.78 -24.00
C MET A 1 -17.96 -49.77 -22.56
N ARG A 2 -18.56 -48.67 -22.10
CA ARG A 2 -20.01 -48.41 -21.97
C ARG A 2 -20.59 -48.90 -20.63
N SER A 3 -21.10 -47.94 -19.84
CA SER A 3 -22.33 -47.94 -18.97
C SER A 3 -22.14 -46.81 -17.96
N VAL A 4 -22.84 -45.66 -17.87
CA VAL A 4 -24.22 -45.18 -18.13
C VAL A 4 -25.26 -45.63 -17.08
N CYS A 5 -26.02 -44.62 -16.61
CA CYS A 5 -27.25 -44.59 -15.80
C CYS A 5 -27.12 -44.78 -14.27
N ALA A 6 -27.88 -44.13 -13.38
CA ALA A 6 -28.82 -42.99 -13.44
C ALA A 6 -29.36 -42.72 -12.01
N GLN A 7 -29.55 -41.43 -11.67
CA GLN A 7 -30.72 -40.82 -10.99
C GLN A 7 -31.28 -41.35 -9.65
N ALA A 8 -31.55 -40.42 -8.71
CA ALA A 8 -32.92 -40.06 -8.28
C ALA A 8 -32.93 -39.08 -7.07
N TRP A 9 -33.66 -37.96 -7.21
CA TRP A 9 -34.20 -37.14 -6.13
C TRP A 9 -35.59 -37.67 -5.70
N PRO A 10 -36.12 -37.23 -4.55
CA PRO A 10 -37.56 -37.05 -4.42
C PRO A 10 -37.97 -35.63 -3.97
N THR A 11 -38.97 -35.09 -4.67
CA THR A 11 -39.80 -33.92 -4.34
C THR A 11 -41.22 -34.37 -3.99
N SER A 12 -41.91 -33.57 -3.15
CA SER A 12 -43.38 -33.39 -2.91
C SER A 12 -43.74 -33.62 -1.42
N ALA A 13 -43.91 -32.60 -0.57
CA ALA A 13 -44.99 -31.59 -0.45
C ALA A 13 -46.31 -32.13 0.15
N VAL A 14 -46.81 -31.47 1.22
CA VAL A 14 -48.20 -30.92 1.40
C VAL A 14 -48.61 -30.74 2.89
N THR A 15 -48.82 -29.46 3.28
CA THR A 15 -49.72 -28.83 4.30
C THR A 15 -49.70 -29.27 5.78
N CYS A 16 -49.78 -28.38 6.79
CA CYS A 16 -50.92 -27.51 7.14
C CYS A 16 -50.57 -26.25 7.97
N LEU A 17 -51.50 -25.30 7.93
CA LEU A 17 -51.53 -23.97 8.54
C LEU A 17 -51.72 -23.93 10.09
N THR A 18 -51.33 -22.78 10.66
CA THR A 18 -51.47 -22.14 12.01
C THR A 18 -52.85 -22.23 12.73
N PRO A 19 -53.13 -21.57 13.90
CA PRO A 19 -52.36 -21.06 15.08
C PRO A 19 -53.03 -21.41 16.47
N VAL A 20 -52.50 -20.89 17.59
CA VAL A 20 -53.20 -20.31 18.79
C VAL A 20 -52.43 -20.54 20.12
N SER A 21 -52.63 -19.58 21.02
CA SER A 21 -51.94 -19.13 22.23
C SER A 21 -52.05 -19.96 23.52
N HIS A 22 -51.22 -19.53 24.48
CA HIS A 22 -51.32 -19.61 25.96
C HIS A 22 -50.52 -20.67 26.75
N LEU A 23 -49.54 -20.12 27.49
CA LEU A 23 -49.19 -20.32 28.91
C LEU A 23 -48.63 -21.67 29.42
N SER A 24 -47.34 -21.58 29.79
CA SER A 24 -46.70 -22.04 31.05
C SER A 24 -46.69 -23.54 31.39
N HIS A 25 -45.49 -24.13 31.52
CA HIS A 25 -44.85 -24.42 32.81
C HIS A 25 -43.47 -25.10 32.63
N THR A 26 -42.42 -24.45 33.15
CA THR A 26 -41.19 -24.99 33.81
C THR A 26 -40.31 -26.03 33.08
N CYS A 27 -39.14 -25.63 32.56
CA CYS A 27 -37.80 -25.60 33.20
C CYS A 27 -37.00 -26.92 33.07
N ILE A 28 -36.04 -26.97 32.13
CA ILE A 28 -34.70 -27.53 32.39
C ILE A 28 -33.69 -26.52 31.84
N SER A 29 -32.84 -26.05 32.74
CA SER A 29 -31.72 -25.14 32.56
C SER A 29 -30.76 -25.57 31.43
N LEU A 30 -30.70 -24.77 30.36
CA LEU A 30 -29.66 -24.80 29.32
C LEU A 30 -28.89 -23.48 29.36
N SER A 31 -28.29 -23.13 30.50
CA SER A 31 -27.75 -21.77 30.71
C SER A 31 -26.24 -21.67 30.87
N ASP A 32 -25.48 -22.76 30.89
CA ASP A 32 -24.05 -22.67 31.24
C ASP A 32 -23.04 -23.22 30.20
N GLU A 33 -23.45 -23.97 29.17
CA GLU A 33 -22.52 -24.51 28.16
C GLU A 33 -22.29 -23.61 26.93
N GLU A 34 -23.23 -22.74 26.56
CA GLU A 34 -23.07 -21.85 25.38
C GLU A 34 -22.25 -20.59 25.65
N ARG A 35 -22.02 -20.22 26.92
CA ARG A 35 -21.20 -19.04 27.29
C ARG A 35 -19.71 -19.34 27.42
N LEU A 36 -19.32 -20.60 27.62
CA LEU A 36 -17.92 -21.02 27.62
C LEU A 36 -17.37 -21.17 26.20
N CYS A 37 -18.21 -21.52 25.22
CA CYS A 37 -17.78 -21.65 23.81
C CYS A 37 -17.51 -20.32 23.11
N SER A 38 -18.18 -19.20 23.45
CA SER A 38 -17.88 -17.89 22.84
C SER A 38 -16.64 -17.23 23.44
N GLY A 39 -16.44 -17.38 24.76
CA GLY A 39 -15.25 -16.84 25.46
C GLY A 39 -13.96 -17.58 25.10
N LEU A 40 -14.00 -18.91 25.01
CA LEU A 40 -12.83 -19.71 24.62
C LEU A 40 -12.53 -19.61 23.12
N ALA A 41 -13.53 -19.42 22.24
CA ALA A 41 -13.27 -19.18 20.82
C ALA A 41 -12.57 -17.83 20.56
N HIS A 42 -12.96 -16.77 21.30
CA HIS A 42 -12.28 -15.48 21.22
C HIS A 42 -10.86 -15.56 21.79
N LEU A 43 -10.67 -16.24 22.94
CA LEU A 43 -9.37 -16.45 23.56
C LEU A 43 -8.44 -17.36 22.72
N CYS A 44 -9.00 -18.36 22.02
CA CYS A 44 -8.27 -19.27 21.14
C CYS A 44 -7.87 -18.59 19.81
N CYS A 45 -8.71 -17.69 19.28
CA CYS A 45 -8.31 -16.78 18.20
C CYS A 45 -7.20 -15.82 18.67
N HIS A 46 -7.32 -15.19 19.84
CA HIS A 46 -6.30 -14.26 20.35
C HIS A 46 -4.93 -14.92 20.56
N LEU A 47 -4.86 -16.16 21.07
CA LEU A 47 -3.60 -16.84 21.36
C LEU A 47 -2.90 -17.39 20.10
N TYR A 48 -3.66 -17.99 19.17
CA TYR A 48 -3.10 -18.55 17.92
C TYR A 48 -2.69 -17.43 16.94
N VAL A 49 -3.41 -16.31 16.93
CA VAL A 49 -3.14 -15.15 16.08
C VAL A 49 -1.94 -14.33 16.61
N ALA A 50 -1.73 -14.24 17.93
CA ALA A 50 -0.60 -13.48 18.49
C ALA A 50 0.78 -14.09 18.17
N GLU A 51 0.95 -15.41 18.25
CA GLU A 51 2.24 -16.05 17.93
C GLU A 51 2.54 -16.05 16.42
N THR A 52 1.52 -16.27 15.58
CA THR A 52 1.68 -16.27 14.13
C THR A 52 1.84 -14.86 13.55
N LEU A 53 1.08 -13.85 14.02
CA LEU A 53 1.25 -12.45 13.61
C LEU A 53 2.61 -11.88 14.01
N LEU A 54 3.09 -12.20 15.22
CA LEU A 54 4.42 -11.78 15.67
C LEU A 54 5.52 -12.38 14.79
N SER A 55 5.36 -13.65 14.36
CA SER A 55 6.31 -14.31 13.46
C SER A 55 6.33 -13.67 12.05
N PHE A 56 5.17 -13.24 11.56
CA PHE A 56 5.04 -12.61 10.25
C PHE A 56 5.60 -11.18 10.25
N GLN A 57 5.26 -10.37 11.26
CA GLN A 57 5.83 -9.02 11.45
C GLN A 57 7.35 -9.05 11.53
N LYS A 58 7.91 -10.00 12.31
CA LYS A 58 9.36 -10.20 12.40
C LYS A 58 9.98 -10.51 11.05
N LYS A 59 9.35 -11.37 10.23
CA LYS A 59 9.85 -11.69 8.87
C LYS A 59 9.88 -10.45 7.97
N LEU A 60 8.83 -9.63 8.00
CA LEU A 60 8.78 -8.40 7.19
C LEU A 60 9.89 -7.41 7.60
N VAL A 61 10.08 -7.19 8.90
CA VAL A 61 11.14 -6.30 9.40
C VAL A 61 12.52 -6.84 9.05
N LEU A 62 12.78 -8.13 9.23
CA LEU A 62 14.07 -8.73 8.88
C LEU A 62 14.38 -8.52 7.40
N ARG A 63 13.39 -8.77 6.53
CA ARG A 63 13.53 -8.51 5.10
C ARG A 63 13.77 -7.04 4.77
N ALA A 64 13.05 -6.13 5.43
CA ALA A 64 13.25 -4.69 5.26
C ALA A 64 14.68 -4.26 5.62
N VAL A 65 15.23 -4.80 6.72
CA VAL A 65 16.60 -4.54 7.16
C VAL A 65 17.63 -5.10 6.18
N GLU A 66 17.43 -6.31 5.66
CA GLU A 66 18.30 -6.92 4.65
C GLU A 66 18.33 -6.09 3.36
N GLU A 67 17.17 -5.65 2.89
CA GLU A 67 17.04 -4.82 1.68
C GLU A 67 17.63 -3.41 1.89
N ASP A 68 17.47 -2.82 3.07
CA ASP A 68 18.08 -1.55 3.44
C ASP A 68 19.61 -1.63 3.41
N GLN A 69 20.18 -2.68 4.04
CA GLN A 69 21.63 -2.94 4.02
C GLN A 69 22.16 -3.23 2.61
N ALA A 70 21.34 -3.81 1.74
CA ALA A 70 21.66 -4.05 0.34
C ALA A 70 21.52 -2.79 -0.55
N GLY A 71 21.05 -1.65 0.00
CA GLY A 71 20.83 -0.40 -0.74
C GLY A 71 19.55 -0.39 -1.58
N GLN A 72 18.64 -1.35 -1.39
CA GLN A 72 17.35 -1.43 -2.08
C GLN A 72 16.30 -0.60 -1.34
N TRP A 73 16.50 0.71 -1.29
CA TRP A 73 15.73 1.61 -0.42
C TRP A 73 14.21 1.58 -0.67
N SER A 74 13.76 1.47 -1.92
CA SER A 74 12.33 1.43 -2.26
C SER A 74 11.65 0.17 -1.74
N ALA A 75 12.27 -1.00 -1.94
CA ALA A 75 11.77 -2.27 -1.44
C ALA A 75 11.79 -2.31 0.09
N ALA A 76 12.89 -1.87 0.70
CA ALA A 76 13.04 -1.78 2.15
C ALA A 76 11.94 -0.91 2.77
N LEU A 77 11.71 0.27 2.19
CA LEU A 77 10.66 1.18 2.64
C LEU A 77 9.27 0.54 2.57
N SER A 78 8.95 -0.17 1.47
CA SER A 78 7.68 -0.87 1.32
C SER A 78 7.47 -1.93 2.41
N HIS A 79 8.50 -2.75 2.68
CA HIS A 79 8.43 -3.76 3.73
C HIS A 79 8.39 -3.16 5.15
N TYR A 80 9.07 -2.03 5.40
CA TYR A 80 8.93 -1.29 6.65
C TYR A 80 7.49 -0.78 6.86
N CYS A 81 6.91 -0.12 5.85
CA CYS A 81 5.51 0.35 5.93
C CYS A 81 4.55 -0.82 6.20
N SER A 82 4.68 -1.92 5.46
CA SER A 82 3.84 -3.11 5.65
C SER A 82 4.00 -3.73 7.05
N ALA A 83 5.23 -3.82 7.57
CA ALA A 83 5.45 -4.32 8.92
C ALA A 83 4.80 -3.41 9.98
N LEU A 84 4.93 -2.09 9.80
CA LEU A 84 4.40 -1.06 10.70
C LEU A 84 2.87 -1.10 10.78
N GLU A 85 2.16 -1.35 9.68
CA GLU A 85 0.70 -1.53 9.68
C GLU A 85 0.25 -2.65 10.61
N HIS A 86 1.02 -3.75 10.69
CA HIS A 86 0.69 -4.88 11.54
C HIS A 86 1.09 -4.68 13.02
N PHE A 87 2.08 -3.82 13.30
CA PHE A 87 2.49 -3.53 14.68
C PHE A 87 1.45 -2.74 15.46
N VAL A 88 0.59 -1.99 14.77
CA VAL A 88 -0.46 -1.20 15.40
C VAL A 88 -1.43 -2.07 16.21
N PRO A 89 -2.16 -3.03 15.61
CA PRO A 89 -3.05 -3.87 16.38
C PRO A 89 -2.27 -4.68 17.42
N ALA A 90 -1.02 -5.06 17.14
CA ALA A 90 -0.17 -5.75 18.12
C ALA A 90 0.09 -4.90 19.39
N ILE A 91 0.34 -3.59 19.26
CA ILE A 91 0.50 -2.69 20.41
C ILE A 91 -0.83 -2.49 21.14
N HIS A 92 -1.94 -2.41 20.42
CA HIS A 92 -3.26 -2.19 21.02
C HIS A 92 -3.67 -3.36 21.92
N TYR A 93 -3.49 -4.59 21.44
CA TYR A 93 -3.89 -5.81 22.16
C TYR A 93 -2.82 -6.36 23.12
N GLU A 94 -1.62 -5.78 23.17
CA GLU A 94 -0.60 -6.16 24.17
C GLU A 94 -1.03 -5.68 25.57
N THR A 95 -1.06 -6.62 26.51
CA THR A 95 -1.60 -6.41 27.86
C THR A 95 -0.52 -6.08 28.88
N GLU A 96 0.69 -6.60 28.68
CA GLU A 96 1.81 -6.40 29.60
C GLU A 96 2.48 -5.04 29.31
N ALA A 97 2.47 -4.14 30.30
CA ALA A 97 2.96 -2.77 30.15
C ALA A 97 4.42 -2.72 29.69
N GLN A 98 5.28 -3.54 30.32
CA GLN A 98 6.71 -3.58 29.98
C GLN A 98 6.95 -4.04 28.54
N ARG A 99 6.18 -5.02 28.04
CA ARG A 99 6.29 -5.52 26.66
C ARG A 99 5.74 -4.51 25.66
N LYS A 100 4.63 -3.85 26.02
CA LYS A 100 4.02 -2.80 25.21
C LYS A 100 4.98 -1.63 25.01
N ASP A 101 5.65 -1.19 26.06
CA ASP A 101 6.64 -0.10 26.00
C ASP A 101 7.86 -0.49 25.15
N ALA A 102 8.37 -1.72 25.31
CA ALA A 102 9.46 -2.23 24.47
C ALA A 102 9.06 -2.31 22.98
N LEU A 103 7.83 -2.73 22.69
CA LEU A 103 7.30 -2.80 21.34
C LEU A 103 7.15 -1.41 20.72
N ARG A 104 6.61 -0.45 21.47
CA ARG A 104 6.50 0.96 21.08
C ARG A 104 7.85 1.56 20.74
N GLN A 105 8.85 1.37 21.60
CA GLN A 105 10.20 1.86 21.36
C GLN A 105 10.79 1.28 20.07
N LYS A 106 10.55 -0.01 19.80
CA LYS A 106 11.06 -0.65 18.59
C LYS A 106 10.36 -0.15 17.32
N VAL A 107 9.05 0.02 17.39
CA VAL A 107 8.25 0.58 16.30
C VAL A 107 8.68 2.02 15.98
N SER A 108 8.96 2.83 17.00
CA SER A 108 9.50 4.19 16.82
C SER A 108 10.82 4.18 16.02
N GLN A 109 11.72 3.24 16.30
CA GLN A 109 12.97 3.09 15.53
C GLN A 109 12.72 2.75 14.05
N TYR A 110 11.75 1.86 13.77
CA TYR A 110 11.41 1.50 12.39
C TYR A 110 10.71 2.63 11.65
N VAL A 111 9.86 3.40 12.33
CA VAL A 111 9.25 4.62 11.76
C VAL A 111 10.33 5.63 11.38
N SER A 112 11.22 5.95 12.31
CA SER A 112 12.33 6.88 12.07
C SER A 112 13.20 6.42 10.88
N ARG A 113 13.52 5.13 10.80
CA ARG A 113 14.29 4.60 9.67
C ARG A 113 13.53 4.67 8.34
N ALA A 114 12.24 4.38 8.34
CA ALA A 114 11.40 4.50 7.15
C ALA A 114 11.30 5.96 6.65
N GLU A 115 11.26 6.94 7.56
CA GLU A 115 11.30 8.36 7.22
C GLU A 115 12.64 8.78 6.61
N GLU A 116 13.75 8.31 7.17
CA GLU A 116 15.08 8.52 6.57
C GLU A 116 15.16 7.92 5.16
N LEU A 117 14.64 6.70 4.96
CA LEU A 117 14.62 6.05 3.64
C LEU A 117 13.77 6.83 2.62
N LYS A 118 12.62 7.38 3.04
CA LYS A 118 11.81 8.28 2.21
C LYS A 118 12.61 9.51 1.77
N ALA A 119 13.33 10.14 2.71
CA ALA A 119 14.15 11.32 2.41
C ALA A 119 15.32 10.98 1.46
N LEU A 120 15.97 9.82 1.66
CA LEU A 120 17.03 9.33 0.78
C LEU A 120 16.52 9.09 -0.64
N LEU A 121 15.39 8.38 -0.79
CA LEU A 121 14.77 8.14 -2.10
C LEU A 121 14.40 9.44 -2.81
N ALA A 122 13.77 10.39 -2.10
CA ALA A 122 13.44 11.69 -2.66
C ALA A 122 14.69 12.45 -3.16
N SER A 123 15.77 12.42 -2.37
CA SER A 123 17.04 13.04 -2.77
C SER A 123 17.68 12.36 -3.99
N HIS A 124 17.65 11.02 -4.04
CA HIS A 124 18.17 10.23 -5.15
C HIS A 124 17.40 10.47 -6.44
N HIS A 125 16.06 10.48 -6.36
CA HIS A 125 15.19 10.83 -7.49
C HIS A 125 15.49 12.23 -8.01
N ARG A 126 15.63 13.23 -7.11
CA ARG A 126 15.98 14.60 -7.51
C ARG A 126 17.29 14.67 -8.29
N LEU A 127 18.35 14.02 -7.81
CA LEU A 127 19.65 13.99 -8.50
C LEU A 127 19.56 13.31 -9.87
N SER A 128 18.91 12.15 -9.93
CA SER A 128 18.70 11.43 -11.20
C SER A 128 17.93 12.26 -12.23
N PHE A 129 16.95 13.06 -11.79
CA PHE A 129 16.17 13.90 -12.69
C PHE A 129 16.96 15.13 -13.16
N GLU A 130 17.81 15.71 -12.31
CA GLU A 130 18.72 16.80 -12.67
C GLU A 130 19.70 16.37 -13.78
N GLU A 131 20.30 15.19 -13.62
CA GLU A 131 21.19 14.61 -14.64
C GLU A 131 20.46 14.41 -15.98
N ALA A 132 19.22 13.91 -15.93
CA ALA A 132 18.40 13.72 -17.12
C ALA A 132 18.18 15.04 -17.88
N ARG A 133 17.88 16.15 -17.18
CA ARG A 133 17.64 17.48 -17.81
C ARG A 133 18.77 17.91 -18.74
N THR A 134 20.02 17.65 -18.36
CA THR A 134 21.17 17.99 -19.21
C THR A 134 21.17 17.21 -20.52
N SER A 135 20.84 15.91 -20.45
CA SER A 135 20.75 15.03 -21.61
C SER A 135 19.54 15.34 -22.51
N THR A 136 18.42 15.76 -21.91
CA THR A 136 17.22 16.20 -22.63
C THR A 136 17.49 17.43 -23.51
N GLY A 137 18.33 18.36 -23.04
CA GLY A 137 18.74 19.53 -23.82
C GLY A 137 19.46 19.15 -25.12
N VAL A 138 20.39 18.19 -25.04
CA VAL A 138 21.09 17.66 -26.22
C VAL A 138 20.13 16.90 -27.14
N LEU A 139 19.23 16.08 -26.58
CA LEU A 139 18.23 15.35 -27.36
C LEU A 139 17.34 16.30 -28.15
N ARG A 140 16.86 17.38 -27.51
CA ARG A 140 16.03 18.42 -28.14
C ARG A 140 16.78 19.10 -29.30
N GLU A 141 18.06 19.41 -29.11
CA GLU A 141 18.91 20.01 -30.14
C GLU A 141 19.07 19.10 -31.37
N MET A 142 19.31 17.80 -31.13
CA MET A 142 19.46 16.79 -32.18
C MET A 142 18.14 16.41 -32.88
N SER A 143 17.00 16.89 -32.38
CA SER A 143 15.66 16.52 -32.87
C SER A 143 14.92 17.68 -33.53
N ARG A 144 15.63 18.76 -33.89
CA ARG A 144 15.06 19.95 -34.56
C ARG A 144 14.33 19.62 -35.87
N ASP A 145 14.76 18.55 -36.53
CA ASP A 145 14.21 18.00 -37.77
C ASP A 145 12.96 17.13 -37.56
N GLN A 146 12.63 16.77 -36.31
CA GLN A 146 11.57 15.80 -36.00
C GLN A 146 10.48 16.43 -35.12
N PRO A 147 9.46 17.08 -35.72
CA PRO A 147 8.47 17.86 -34.98
C PRO A 147 7.64 17.00 -34.02
N ARG A 148 7.39 15.73 -34.36
CA ARG A 148 6.66 14.80 -33.47
C ARG A 148 7.44 14.53 -32.17
N LEU A 149 8.75 14.33 -32.26
CA LEU A 149 9.60 14.12 -31.09
C LEU A 149 9.64 15.40 -30.24
N LEU A 150 9.80 16.57 -30.85
CA LEU A 150 9.75 17.84 -30.12
C LEU A 150 8.43 18.08 -29.41
N ALA A 151 7.29 17.74 -30.04
CA ALA A 151 5.98 17.84 -29.40
C ALA A 151 5.89 16.95 -28.16
N ALA A 152 6.35 15.70 -28.26
CA ALA A 152 6.38 14.77 -27.12
C ALA A 152 7.31 15.27 -25.99
N LEU A 153 8.48 15.83 -26.33
CA LEU A 153 9.40 16.43 -25.34
C LEU A 153 8.84 17.69 -24.68
N ASN A 154 8.03 18.48 -25.41
CA ASN A 154 7.30 19.61 -24.84
C ASN A 154 6.21 19.16 -23.86
N MET A 155 5.48 18.09 -24.20
CA MET A 155 4.51 17.48 -23.29
C MET A 155 5.19 16.96 -22.01
N ALA A 156 6.34 16.29 -22.15
CA ALA A 156 7.15 15.88 -21.01
C ALA A 156 7.57 17.08 -20.15
N SER A 157 7.99 18.18 -20.78
CA SER A 157 8.35 19.42 -20.05
C SER A 157 7.14 20.02 -19.30
N ALA A 158 5.93 19.92 -19.87
CA ALA A 158 4.70 20.35 -19.21
C ALA A 158 4.31 19.43 -18.04
N ALA A 159 4.51 18.11 -18.17
CA ALA A 159 4.32 17.15 -17.09
C ALA A 159 5.21 17.48 -15.88
N ILE A 160 6.48 17.79 -16.14
CA ILE A 160 7.47 18.20 -15.13
C ILE A 160 7.02 19.49 -14.43
N ALA A 161 6.55 20.48 -15.18
CA ALA A 161 6.06 21.74 -14.60
C ALA A 161 4.82 21.52 -13.72
N ASN A 162 3.89 20.66 -14.13
CA ASN A 162 2.73 20.31 -13.31
C ASN A 162 3.14 19.56 -12.04
N GLU A 163 4.11 18.65 -12.11
CA GLU A 163 4.68 17.95 -10.95
C GLU A 163 5.30 18.96 -9.96
N GLU A 164 6.12 19.90 -10.45
CA GLU A 164 6.75 20.95 -9.64
C GLU A 164 5.70 21.90 -9.00
N ASN A 165 4.56 22.11 -9.67
CA ASN A 165 3.43 22.88 -9.16
C ASN A 165 2.52 22.10 -8.20
N GLY A 166 2.80 20.81 -7.93
CA GLY A 166 1.99 19.96 -7.07
C GLY A 166 0.67 19.47 -7.71
N LEU A 167 0.51 19.65 -9.03
CA LEU A 167 -0.62 19.12 -9.80
C LEU A 167 -0.33 17.66 -10.20
N ILE A 168 -0.31 16.79 -9.19
CA ILE A 168 0.25 15.43 -9.30
C ILE A 168 -0.55 14.54 -10.26
N HIS A 169 -1.89 14.67 -10.26
CA HIS A 169 -2.76 13.91 -11.15
C HIS A 169 -2.58 14.33 -12.62
N GLU A 170 -2.61 15.64 -12.89
CA GLU A 170 -2.40 16.19 -14.23
C GLU A 170 -0.99 15.90 -14.75
N ALA A 171 0.02 15.92 -13.87
CA ALA A 171 1.38 15.52 -14.21
C ALA A 171 1.45 14.06 -14.64
N LEU A 172 0.80 13.14 -13.89
CA LEU A 172 0.79 11.72 -14.22
C LEU A 172 0.14 11.44 -15.57
N ASP A 173 -0.99 12.08 -15.87
CA ASP A 173 -1.69 11.93 -17.15
C ASP A 173 -0.80 12.36 -18.32
N LEU A 174 -0.13 13.51 -18.18
CA LEU A 174 0.81 14.00 -19.19
C LEU A 174 2.03 13.09 -19.34
N TYR A 175 2.57 12.53 -18.26
CA TYR A 175 3.64 11.54 -18.33
C TYR A 175 3.23 10.31 -19.12
N GLN A 176 2.04 9.76 -18.84
CA GLN A 176 1.53 8.59 -19.58
C GLN A 176 1.37 8.91 -21.07
N GLN A 177 0.81 10.07 -21.39
CA GLN A 177 0.60 10.49 -22.77
C GLN A 177 1.93 10.72 -23.51
N CYS A 178 2.88 11.44 -22.92
CA CYS A 178 4.15 11.72 -23.57
C CYS A 178 4.99 10.44 -23.72
N LEU A 179 4.97 9.52 -22.74
CA LEU A 179 5.64 8.23 -22.85
C LEU A 179 5.08 7.40 -24.00
N GLY A 180 3.76 7.39 -24.20
CA GLY A 180 3.12 6.75 -25.35
C GLY A 180 3.66 7.28 -26.68
N GLU A 181 3.71 8.59 -26.86
CA GLU A 181 4.27 9.21 -28.07
C GLU A 181 5.77 8.94 -28.25
N LEU A 182 6.56 9.04 -27.18
CA LEU A 182 8.00 8.78 -27.22
C LEU A 182 8.31 7.33 -27.59
N LEU A 183 7.51 6.36 -27.14
CA LEU A 183 7.66 4.95 -27.52
C LEU A 183 7.37 4.73 -29.01
N LEU A 184 6.37 5.40 -29.57
CA LEU A 184 6.08 5.36 -31.00
C LEU A 184 7.22 5.99 -31.83
N VAL A 185 7.76 7.12 -31.36
CA VAL A 185 8.94 7.75 -31.99
C VAL A 185 10.14 6.82 -31.93
N LEU A 186 10.39 6.20 -30.77
CA LEU A 186 11.51 5.30 -30.55
C LEU A 186 11.48 4.07 -31.47
N ALA A 187 10.29 3.54 -31.74
CA ALA A 187 10.12 2.39 -32.64
C ALA A 187 10.51 2.72 -34.09
N ALA A 188 10.33 3.98 -34.51
CA ALA A 188 10.71 4.47 -35.84
C ALA A 188 12.15 5.04 -35.90
N GLU A 189 12.81 5.19 -34.76
CA GLU A 189 14.11 5.84 -34.66
C GLU A 189 15.25 4.93 -35.16
N THR A 190 16.07 5.46 -36.06
CA THR A 190 17.25 4.75 -36.56
C THR A 190 18.29 4.56 -35.46
N GLN A 191 19.13 3.52 -35.55
CA GLN A 191 20.22 3.35 -34.59
C GLN A 191 21.18 4.56 -34.63
N GLY A 192 21.57 5.03 -33.45
CA GLY A 192 22.51 6.13 -33.29
C GLY A 192 22.33 6.86 -31.97
N ARG A 193 23.11 7.93 -31.78
CA ARG A 193 23.16 8.71 -30.54
C ARG A 193 21.80 9.29 -30.13
N ARG A 194 20.99 9.75 -31.09
CA ARG A 194 19.64 10.28 -30.79
C ARG A 194 18.74 9.21 -30.16
N ARG A 195 18.79 7.97 -30.68
CA ARG A 195 18.04 6.84 -30.14
C ARG A 195 18.48 6.46 -28.73
N GLU A 196 19.79 6.48 -28.46
CA GLU A 196 20.32 6.22 -27.11
C GLU A 196 19.85 7.27 -26.10
N LEU A 197 19.90 8.55 -26.48
CA LEU A 197 19.41 9.65 -25.66
C LEU A 197 17.89 9.53 -25.43
N LEU A 198 17.13 9.20 -26.48
CA LEU A 198 15.68 8.96 -26.39
C LEU A 198 15.34 7.80 -25.45
N HIS A 199 16.07 6.69 -25.52
CA HIS A 199 15.91 5.57 -24.58
C HIS A 199 16.16 6.00 -23.12
N ARG A 200 17.21 6.78 -22.88
CA ARG A 200 17.52 7.30 -21.53
C ARG A 200 16.44 8.26 -21.03
N GLU A 201 15.95 9.14 -21.91
CA GLU A 201 14.86 10.07 -21.61
C GLU A 201 13.58 9.32 -21.22
N ILE A 202 13.16 8.33 -22.01
CA ILE A 202 12.00 7.48 -21.73
C ILE A 202 12.16 6.80 -20.36
N LYS A 203 13.34 6.21 -20.08
CA LYS A 203 13.60 5.56 -18.80
C LYS A 203 13.49 6.54 -17.62
N SER A 204 14.05 7.74 -17.76
CA SER A 204 13.96 8.80 -16.75
C SER A 204 12.50 9.21 -16.49
N LEU A 205 11.74 9.46 -17.56
CA LEU A 205 10.32 9.84 -17.47
C LEU A 205 9.45 8.73 -16.89
N MET A 206 9.74 7.45 -17.18
CA MET A 206 9.07 6.31 -16.53
C MET A 206 9.33 6.29 -15.02
N ASN A 207 10.58 6.47 -14.60
CA ASN A 207 10.93 6.52 -13.18
C ASN A 207 10.24 7.70 -12.47
N ARG A 208 10.16 8.87 -13.13
CA ARG A 208 9.40 10.02 -12.62
C ARG A 208 7.94 9.68 -12.45
N ALA A 209 7.30 9.13 -13.48
CA ALA A 209 5.88 8.77 -13.44
C ALA A 209 5.58 7.71 -12.37
N GLU A 210 6.47 6.75 -12.14
CA GLU A 210 6.34 5.77 -11.05
C GLU A 210 6.41 6.45 -9.68
N TYR A 211 7.36 7.35 -9.48
CA TYR A 211 7.45 8.15 -8.26
C TYR A 211 6.21 9.04 -8.05
N THR A 212 5.69 9.67 -9.10
CA THR A 212 4.43 10.43 -9.07
C THR A 212 3.26 9.55 -8.63
N LYS A 213 3.17 8.30 -9.11
CA LYS A 213 2.13 7.34 -8.66
C LYS A 213 2.27 6.99 -7.18
N GLU A 214 3.48 6.83 -6.68
CA GLU A 214 3.72 6.58 -5.25
C GLU A 214 3.23 7.76 -4.39
N GLN A 215 3.48 9.00 -4.83
CA GLN A 215 2.98 10.19 -4.15
C GLN A 215 1.44 10.25 -4.13
N ILE A 216 0.78 9.91 -5.23
CA ILE A 216 -0.69 9.83 -5.28
C ILE A 216 -1.22 8.82 -4.27
N LYS A 217 -0.66 7.60 -4.26
CA LYS A 217 -1.06 6.56 -3.29
C LYS A 217 -0.91 7.05 -1.85
N MET A 218 0.18 7.75 -1.54
CA MET A 218 0.39 8.31 -0.20
C MET A 218 -0.69 9.37 0.16
N GLN A 219 -1.03 10.26 -0.78
CA GLN A 219 -2.07 11.28 -0.56
C GLN A 219 -3.47 10.68 -0.40
N GLU A 220 -3.82 9.66 -1.19
CA GLU A 220 -5.10 8.95 -1.08
C GLU A 220 -5.22 8.29 0.30
N THR A 221 -4.17 7.60 0.75
CA THR A 221 -4.15 6.96 2.07
C THR A 221 -4.29 7.97 3.22
N GLN A 222 -3.73 9.17 3.07
CA GLN A 222 -3.90 10.27 4.05
C GLN A 222 -5.31 10.86 4.01
N ARG A 223 -5.91 11.01 2.82
CA ARG A 223 -7.26 11.57 2.65
C ARG A 223 -8.34 10.66 3.22
N ASP A 224 -8.24 9.35 2.98
CA ASP A 224 -9.18 8.36 3.51
C ASP A 224 -9.17 8.33 5.05
N ALA A 225 -8.02 8.61 5.68
CA ALA A 225 -7.92 8.72 7.13
C ALA A 225 -8.63 9.95 7.74
N SER A 226 -8.94 10.98 6.93
CA SER A 226 -9.49 12.26 7.41
C SER A 226 -11.02 12.37 7.33
N LEU A 227 -11.71 11.47 6.63
CA LEU A 227 -13.15 11.63 6.31
C LEU A 227 -14.12 10.78 7.16
N GLU A 228 -13.63 9.95 8.07
CA GLU A 228 -14.48 9.10 8.94
C GLU A 228 -14.70 9.71 10.33
N PRO A 229 -15.96 9.99 10.76
CA PRO A 229 -16.31 10.24 12.15
C PRO A 229 -16.65 8.92 12.88
N GLU A 230 -15.80 8.53 13.84
CA GLU A 230 -15.90 7.52 14.94
C GLU A 230 -17.25 6.75 15.13
N PRO A 231 -17.26 5.42 15.45
CA PRO A 231 -16.59 4.90 16.65
C PRO A 231 -15.87 3.53 16.53
N LEU A 232 -14.76 3.38 17.27
CA LEU A 232 -14.25 2.11 17.83
C LEU A 232 -14.07 0.92 16.87
N ALA A 233 -13.20 1.05 15.88
CA ALA A 233 -12.27 0.02 15.40
C ALA A 233 -11.65 0.53 14.09
N ASP A 234 -10.36 0.30 13.92
CA ASP A 234 -9.68 0.41 12.63
C ASP A 234 -9.47 1.83 12.08
N SER A 235 -8.48 2.56 12.61
CA SER A 235 -7.88 3.64 11.83
C SER A 235 -6.41 3.82 12.15
N VAL A 236 -5.53 2.98 11.56
CA VAL A 236 -4.08 3.24 11.62
C VAL A 236 -3.38 2.67 10.38
N ARG A 237 -3.22 3.50 9.35
CA ARG A 237 -2.48 3.12 8.13
C ARG A 237 -1.42 4.13 7.68
N SER A 238 -1.11 5.13 8.50
CA SER A 238 -0.02 6.07 8.20
C SER A 238 1.03 6.11 9.31
N CYS A 239 2.30 6.24 8.92
CA CYS A 239 3.43 6.42 9.84
C CYS A 239 3.20 7.61 10.80
N GLU A 240 2.49 8.66 10.36
CA GLU A 240 2.07 9.79 11.20
C GLU A 240 1.09 9.39 12.31
N PHE A 241 0.15 8.48 12.04
CA PHE A 241 -0.80 8.02 13.07
C PHE A 241 -0.10 7.14 14.11
N LEU A 242 0.94 6.39 13.71
CA LEU A 242 1.78 5.64 14.64
C LEU A 242 2.51 6.54 15.64
N LEU A 243 2.91 7.76 15.25
CA LEU A 243 3.51 8.73 16.18
C LEU A 243 2.52 9.17 17.28
N LEU A 244 1.24 9.34 16.96
CA LEU A 244 0.20 9.68 17.96
C LEU A 244 -0.04 8.55 18.98
N ILE A 245 0.15 7.29 18.60
CA ILE A 245 0.02 6.15 19.51
C ILE A 245 1.25 6.03 20.43
N LEU A 246 2.40 6.57 20.02
CA LEU A 246 3.69 6.42 20.70
C LEU A 246 3.94 7.47 21.81
N GLU A 247 3.17 8.55 21.87
CA GLU A 247 3.28 9.58 22.92
C GLU A 247 2.70 9.09 24.27
N PRO A 248 3.50 9.01 25.35
CA PRO A 248 2.99 8.74 26.68
C PRO A 248 2.50 10.06 27.32
N GLY A 249 1.19 10.28 27.31
CA GLY A 249 0.51 11.19 28.25
C GLY A 249 0.52 12.68 27.88
N GLN A 250 -0.52 13.11 27.17
CA GLN A 250 -1.08 14.47 27.28
C GLN A 250 -2.61 14.41 27.37
N HIS A 251 -3.12 13.72 28.37
CA HIS A 251 -4.41 14.05 28.97
C HIS A 251 -4.27 13.90 30.47
N MET A 252 -3.83 15.00 31.07
CA MET A 252 -4.14 15.33 32.46
C MET A 252 -5.48 16.04 32.51
#